data_AF-A0A951I8B9-F1
#
_entry.id   AF-A0A951I8B9-F1
#
_cell.length_a   1.000
_cell.length_b   1.000
_cell.length_c   1.000
_cell.angle_alpha   90.00
_cell.angle_beta   90.00
_cell.angle_gamma   90.00
#
_symmetry.space_group_name_H-M   'P 1'
#
loop_
_entity.id
_entity.type
_entity.pdbx_description
1 polymer ?
#
loop_
_entity_poly.entity_id
_entity_poly.type
_entity_poly.pdbx_seq_one_letter_code
_entity_poly.pdbx_strand_id
1 'polypeptide(L)'
;MFRSDRKQNDKQAAPETSVNQTPAPTWQQTAQAVEPTPAPPAAAPVQTPAQSRAFSEKDAMARDIKDGVLNGFVGNGTVMSGEAVFKGMLRVDGNLTGRVSSEDGTLLVGTNGQVDANVKVSVATIHGTVNGDIVASKRIELGRSA
;
A
#
# COMPACT_ATOMS: atom_id res chain seq x y z
N MET A 1 10.01 41.15 -47.99
CA MET A 1 9.34 41.94 -49.05
C MET A 1 9.46 41.12 -50.33
N PHE A 2 8.38 40.48 -50.79
CA PHE A 2 7.43 40.99 -51.82
C PHE A 2 8.04 40.95 -53.24
N ARG A 3 7.39 40.45 -54.29
CA ARG A 3 5.98 40.00 -54.54
C ARG A 3 6.04 38.81 -55.51
N SER A 4 5.24 37.75 -55.33
CA SER A 4 3.82 37.65 -55.70
C SER A 4 3.59 37.75 -57.22
N ASP A 5 3.50 36.60 -57.88
CA ASP A 5 2.74 36.34 -59.13
C ASP A 5 2.83 34.83 -59.42
N ARG A 6 1.82 34.13 -59.99
CA ARG A 6 0.51 34.55 -60.50
C ARG A 6 -0.46 33.35 -60.63
N LYS A 7 -1.75 33.57 -60.33
CA LYS A 7 -2.96 32.78 -60.73
C LYS A 7 -3.03 31.29 -60.33
N GLN A 8 -4.08 30.81 -59.66
CA GLN A 8 -5.49 30.67 -60.09
C GLN A 8 -5.63 29.79 -61.35
N ASN A 9 -6.01 28.52 -61.22
CA ASN A 9 -7.34 28.00 -60.87
C ASN A 9 -8.34 28.06 -62.03
N ASP A 10 -8.57 26.90 -62.64
CA ASP A 10 -9.85 26.50 -63.24
C ASP A 10 -10.02 25.00 -62.89
N LYS A 11 -11.00 24.64 -62.04
CA LYS A 11 -12.27 23.95 -62.39
C LYS A 11 -12.10 22.44 -62.74
N GLN A 12 -12.98 21.50 -62.35
CA GLN A 12 -14.22 21.44 -61.54
C GLN A 12 -14.40 19.93 -61.18
N ALA A 13 -14.78 19.47 -59.97
CA ALA A 13 -16.10 19.53 -59.29
C ALA A 13 -17.26 18.98 -60.17
N ALA A 14 -18.18 18.10 -59.75
CA ALA A 14 -18.52 17.34 -58.51
C ALA A 14 -19.55 16.21 -58.95
N PRO A 15 -20.31 15.43 -58.12
CA PRO A 15 -20.48 15.47 -56.65
C PRO A 15 -20.46 14.12 -55.85
N GLU A 16 -20.06 14.23 -54.57
CA GLU A 16 -20.66 13.64 -53.33
C GLU A 16 -21.12 12.16 -53.31
N THR A 17 -20.64 11.28 -52.41
CA THR A 17 -20.70 11.40 -50.92
C THR A 17 -19.63 10.54 -50.17
N SER A 18 -19.59 10.66 -48.83
CA SER A 18 -18.42 10.48 -47.94
C SER A 18 -17.91 9.05 -47.58
N VAL A 19 -16.58 8.88 -47.68
CA VAL A 19 -15.57 8.14 -46.84
C VAL A 19 -15.84 6.77 -46.17
N ASN A 20 -14.99 5.76 -46.44
CA ASN A 20 -13.79 5.42 -45.62
C ASN A 20 -13.25 3.98 -45.92
N GLN A 21 -12.07 3.83 -46.57
CA GLN A 21 -11.33 2.54 -46.63
C GLN A 21 -9.78 2.71 -46.68
N THR A 22 -9.11 2.11 -45.67
CA THR A 22 -7.91 1.24 -45.67
C THR A 22 -6.74 1.41 -46.67
N PRO A 23 -5.49 1.32 -46.16
CA PRO A 23 -4.34 0.71 -46.86
C PRO A 23 -3.75 -0.51 -46.10
N ALA A 24 -3.02 -1.39 -46.81
CA ALA A 24 -2.42 -2.63 -46.27
C ALA A 24 -0.95 -2.85 -46.71
N PRO A 25 -0.07 -3.38 -45.82
CA PRO A 25 1.21 -4.06 -46.10
C PRO A 25 1.27 -5.47 -45.45
N THR A 26 2.25 -6.38 -45.62
CA THR A 26 3.31 -6.66 -46.63
C THR A 26 3.84 -8.11 -46.37
N TRP A 27 4.38 -8.82 -47.37
CA TRP A 27 4.85 -10.21 -47.27
C TRP A 27 6.31 -10.39 -46.82
N GLN A 28 6.60 -11.40 -45.98
CA GLN A 28 7.75 -12.32 -46.14
C GLN A 28 7.78 -13.50 -45.14
N GLN A 29 8.45 -14.58 -45.58
CA GLN A 29 9.13 -15.64 -44.78
C GLN A 29 8.37 -16.91 -44.35
N THR A 30 8.94 -18.05 -44.76
CA THR A 30 8.57 -19.44 -44.46
C THR A 30 9.46 -20.05 -43.38
N ALA A 31 8.91 -20.48 -42.22
CA ALA A 31 9.34 -21.68 -41.46
C ALA A 31 8.55 -21.92 -40.15
N GLN A 32 7.72 -22.97 -40.16
CA GLN A 32 7.54 -24.02 -39.13
C GLN A 32 7.33 -23.69 -37.61
N ALA A 33 6.09 -23.98 -37.19
CA ALA A 33 5.69 -24.83 -36.05
C ALA A 33 5.62 -24.31 -34.60
N VAL A 34 4.70 -24.97 -33.85
CA VAL A 34 4.33 -24.92 -32.42
C VAL A 34 3.88 -23.56 -31.83
N GLU A 35 2.74 -23.39 -31.15
CA GLU A 35 1.43 -24.05 -30.96
C GLU A 35 0.58 -23.06 -30.09
N PRO A 36 -0.72 -23.27 -29.82
CA PRO A 36 -1.64 -22.14 -29.61
C PRO A 36 -1.70 -21.56 -28.20
N THR A 37 -1.86 -20.23 -28.11
CA THR A 37 -2.39 -19.55 -26.92
C THR A 37 -3.88 -19.23 -27.14
N PRO A 38 -4.81 -19.92 -26.45
CA PRO A 38 -6.22 -19.52 -26.42
C PRO A 38 -6.47 -18.50 -25.29
N ALA A 39 -6.88 -17.29 -25.67
CA ALA A 39 -7.48 -16.30 -24.76
C ALA A 39 -8.56 -15.51 -25.52
N PRO A 40 -9.57 -14.95 -24.85
CA PRO A 40 -10.43 -15.58 -23.85
C PRO A 40 -11.93 -15.41 -24.21
N PRO A 41 -12.86 -16.23 -23.68
CA PRO A 41 -14.29 -15.93 -23.74
C PRO A 41 -14.71 -15.07 -22.54
N ALA A 42 -15.22 -13.86 -22.79
CA ALA A 42 -15.79 -13.00 -21.77
C ALA A 42 -17.32 -13.18 -21.68
N ALA A 43 -17.83 -13.65 -20.53
CA ALA A 43 -19.11 -13.26 -19.93
C ALA A 43 -19.37 -14.02 -18.61
N ALA A 44 -19.67 -13.28 -17.54
CA ALA A 44 -20.32 -13.78 -16.32
C ALA A 44 -21.85 -13.49 -16.41
N PRO A 45 -22.72 -13.81 -15.42
CA PRO A 45 -22.53 -14.51 -14.14
C PRO A 45 -23.60 -15.60 -13.82
N VAL A 46 -23.43 -16.39 -12.75
CA VAL A 46 -24.42 -16.62 -11.65
C VAL A 46 -23.80 -17.46 -10.51
N GLN A 47 -24.38 -17.34 -9.31
CA GLN A 47 -23.87 -17.88 -8.05
C GLN A 47 -24.75 -19.06 -7.56
N THR A 48 -24.15 -20.08 -6.91
CA THR A 48 -24.88 -20.98 -5.98
C THR A 48 -23.96 -21.37 -4.80
N PRO A 49 -24.42 -21.34 -3.53
CA PRO A 49 -23.57 -21.49 -2.35
C PRO A 49 -23.57 -22.89 -1.71
N ALA A 50 -22.85 -23.01 -0.59
CA ALA A 50 -22.62 -24.17 0.30
C ALA A 50 -21.45 -25.09 -0.14
N GLN A 51 -20.59 -25.59 0.76
CA GLN A 51 -20.72 -25.70 2.22
C GLN A 51 -19.52 -25.13 2.99
N SER A 52 -19.82 -24.52 4.13
CA SER A 52 -18.85 -24.01 5.10
C SER A 52 -18.16 -25.12 5.88
N ARG A 53 -16.83 -25.05 5.96
CA ARG A 53 -16.09 -25.46 7.16
C ARG A 53 -15.36 -24.24 7.68
N ALA A 54 -15.79 -23.76 8.85
CA ALA A 54 -15.29 -22.54 9.44
C ALA A 54 -13.78 -22.67 9.71
N PHE A 55 -12.98 -21.94 8.93
CA PHE A 55 -11.73 -21.40 9.45
C PHE A 55 -12.14 -20.35 10.47
N SER A 56 -12.29 -20.80 11.72
CA SER A 56 -12.60 -19.95 12.85
C SER A 56 -11.62 -18.78 12.86
N GLU A 57 -12.10 -17.54 12.98
CA GLU A 57 -11.23 -16.36 13.09
C GLU A 57 -10.20 -16.52 14.23
N LYS A 58 -10.55 -17.34 15.23
CA LYS A 58 -9.66 -17.76 16.33
C LYS A 58 -8.42 -18.53 15.87
N ASP A 59 -8.48 -19.34 14.80
CA ASP A 59 -7.33 -20.08 14.27
C ASP A 59 -6.36 -19.19 13.49
N ALA A 60 -6.86 -18.12 12.85
CA ALA A 60 -6.01 -17.11 12.21
C ALA A 60 -5.27 -16.28 13.27
N MET A 61 -5.98 -15.77 14.29
CA MET A 61 -5.35 -15.02 15.39
C MET A 61 -4.40 -15.89 16.21
N ALA A 62 -4.72 -17.18 16.43
CA ALA A 62 -3.84 -18.11 17.15
C ALA A 62 -2.55 -18.47 16.40
N ARG A 63 -2.49 -18.26 15.07
CA ARG A 63 -1.26 -18.36 14.27
C ARG A 63 -0.42 -17.10 14.34
N ASP A 64 -1.03 -15.92 14.19
CA ASP A 64 -0.32 -14.63 14.28
C ASP A 64 0.38 -14.43 15.64
N ILE A 65 -0.29 -14.83 16.73
CA ILE A 65 0.28 -14.85 18.09
C ILE A 65 1.41 -15.91 18.22
N LYS A 66 1.39 -16.99 17.43
CA LYS A 66 2.40 -18.06 17.43
C LYS A 66 3.66 -17.71 16.65
N ASP A 67 3.53 -16.96 15.56
CA ASP A 67 4.65 -16.46 14.76
C ASP A 67 5.34 -15.23 15.39
N GLY A 68 4.76 -14.67 16.47
CA GLY A 68 5.41 -13.61 17.27
C GLY A 68 5.55 -12.26 16.54
N VAL A 69 4.74 -12.03 15.50
CA VAL A 69 4.83 -10.86 14.61
C VAL A 69 4.44 -9.57 15.34
N LEU A 70 3.50 -9.64 16.28
CA LEU A 70 3.04 -8.50 17.08
C LEU A 70 3.20 -8.82 18.57
N ASN A 71 4.17 -8.18 19.22
CA ASN A 71 4.57 -8.52 20.59
C ASN A 71 3.82 -7.73 21.67
N GLY A 72 3.26 -6.57 21.32
CA GLY A 72 2.36 -5.83 22.20
C GLY A 72 1.58 -4.72 21.49
N PHE A 73 0.33 -4.54 21.91
CA PHE A 73 -0.54 -3.44 21.49
C PHE A 73 -1.27 -2.88 22.71
N VAL A 74 -1.13 -1.58 22.94
CA VAL A 74 -1.83 -0.84 24.00
C VAL A 74 -2.92 -0.02 23.33
N GLY A 75 -4.17 -0.44 23.52
CA GLY A 75 -5.33 0.17 22.87
C GLY A 75 -5.74 1.51 23.49
N ASN A 76 -6.59 2.23 22.77
CA ASN A 76 -7.20 3.45 23.30
C ASN A 76 -8.04 3.17 24.57
N GLY A 77 -8.04 4.12 25.51
CA GLY A 77 -8.64 3.92 26.84
C GLY A 77 -7.83 3.02 27.79
N THR A 78 -6.73 2.39 27.33
CA THR A 78 -5.82 1.65 28.21
C THR A 78 -4.84 2.62 28.88
N VAL A 79 -4.57 2.38 30.17
CA VAL A 79 -3.54 3.07 30.95
C VAL A 79 -2.51 2.04 31.41
N MET A 80 -1.26 2.19 30.99
CA MET A 80 -0.13 1.41 31.51
C MET A 80 0.68 2.25 32.50
N SER A 81 1.02 1.68 33.66
CA SER A 81 1.87 2.31 34.66
C SER A 81 2.89 1.31 35.20
N GLY A 82 4.17 1.68 35.23
CA GLY A 82 5.27 0.86 35.76
C GLY A 82 6.45 0.73 34.80
N GLU A 83 7.03 -0.47 34.70
CA GLU A 83 8.10 -0.78 33.75
C GLU A 83 7.61 -1.76 32.68
N ALA A 84 7.76 -1.40 31.41
CA ALA A 84 7.39 -2.21 30.26
C ALA A 84 8.63 -2.65 29.49
N VAL A 85 8.91 -3.96 29.49
CA VAL A 85 10.01 -4.56 28.72
C VAL A 85 9.42 -5.39 27.58
N PHE A 86 9.82 -5.11 26.34
CA PHE A 86 9.31 -5.80 25.15
C PHE A 86 10.42 -6.15 24.16
N LYS A 87 10.12 -7.09 23.26
CA LYS A 87 10.97 -7.46 22.10
C LYS A 87 10.15 -7.30 20.81
N GLY A 88 10.80 -7.18 19.66
CA GLY A 88 10.11 -7.01 18.38
C GLY A 88 9.46 -5.63 18.20
N MET A 89 8.14 -5.54 18.31
CA MET A 89 7.39 -4.29 18.12
C MET A 89 6.30 -4.11 19.18
N LEU A 90 6.23 -2.89 19.75
CA LEU A 90 5.19 -2.45 20.67
C LEU A 90 4.50 -1.20 20.11
N ARG A 91 3.18 -1.23 19.99
CA ARG A 91 2.37 -0.06 19.60
C ARG A 91 1.57 0.49 20.79
N VAL A 92 1.51 1.81 20.94
CA VAL A 92 0.84 2.51 22.04
C VAL A 92 -0.13 3.57 21.51
N ASP A 93 -1.44 3.36 21.67
CA ASP A 93 -2.54 4.26 21.27
C ASP A 93 -3.40 4.71 22.49
N GLY A 94 -2.80 4.69 23.68
CA GLY A 94 -3.41 5.08 24.96
C GLY A 94 -2.44 5.84 25.87
N ASN A 95 -2.68 5.82 27.19
CA ASN A 95 -1.80 6.47 28.17
C ASN A 95 -0.75 5.48 28.67
N LEU A 96 0.53 5.88 28.68
CA LEU A 96 1.62 5.08 29.24
C LEU A 96 2.47 5.95 30.17
N THR A 97 2.76 5.45 31.37
CA THR A 97 3.50 6.17 32.40
C THR A 97 4.59 5.29 33.02
N GLY A 98 5.79 5.85 33.25
CA GLY A 98 6.89 5.15 33.93
C GLY A 98 8.13 4.92 33.08
N ARG A 99 8.45 3.66 32.73
CA ARG A 99 9.65 3.32 31.94
C ARG A 99 9.34 2.26 30.86
N VAL A 100 9.90 2.46 29.67
CA VAL A 100 9.82 1.50 28.55
C VAL A 100 11.24 1.11 28.14
N SER A 101 11.54 -0.19 28.10
CA SER A 101 12.87 -0.70 27.75
C SER A 101 12.78 -1.78 26.66
N SER A 102 13.62 -1.66 25.63
CA SER A 102 13.84 -2.71 24.63
C SER A 102 15.26 -2.67 24.07
N GLU A 103 15.85 -3.84 23.84
CA GLU A 103 17.19 -3.98 23.25
C GLU A 103 17.14 -3.69 21.74
N ASP A 104 16.37 -4.49 21.00
CA ASP A 104 16.24 -4.41 19.54
C ASP A 104 14.85 -3.99 19.05
N GLY A 105 13.92 -3.70 19.97
CA GLY A 105 12.53 -3.42 19.62
C GLY A 105 12.28 -2.04 19.00
N THR A 106 11.16 -1.97 18.29
CA THR A 106 10.57 -0.74 17.74
C THR A 106 9.37 -0.32 18.58
N LEU A 107 9.40 0.89 19.14
CA LEU A 107 8.23 1.52 19.77
C LEU A 107 7.49 2.38 18.74
N LEU A 108 6.16 2.22 18.67
CA LEU A 108 5.30 3.00 17.79
C LEU A 108 4.20 3.69 18.61
N VAL A 109 4.33 4.98 18.84
CA VAL A 109 3.31 5.80 19.53
C VAL A 109 2.31 6.28 18.49
N GLY A 110 1.05 5.83 18.59
CA GLY A 110 -0.05 6.27 17.73
C GLY A 110 -0.51 7.69 18.05
N THR A 111 -1.36 8.27 17.20
CA THR A 111 -1.79 9.67 17.31
C THR A 111 -2.58 9.99 18.60
N ASN A 112 -3.23 8.98 19.20
CA ASN A 112 -3.91 9.13 20.49
C ASN A 112 -3.01 8.71 21.68
N GLY A 113 -1.76 8.36 21.42
CA GLY A 113 -0.78 7.99 22.42
C GLY A 113 -0.33 9.20 23.24
N GLN A 114 -0.38 9.06 24.56
CA GLN A 114 0.20 9.98 25.54
C GLN A 114 1.20 9.19 26.36
N VAL A 115 2.48 9.54 26.30
CA VAL A 115 3.56 8.77 26.94
C VAL A 115 4.33 9.66 27.91
N ASP A 116 4.06 9.52 29.21
CA ASP A 116 4.78 10.17 30.31
C ASP A 116 5.81 9.19 30.90
N ALA A 117 6.87 8.90 30.14
CA ALA A 117 7.80 7.83 30.47
C ALA A 117 9.22 8.04 29.93
N ASN A 118 10.20 7.45 30.62
CA ASN A 118 11.56 7.31 30.12
C ASN A 118 11.62 6.09 29.17
N VAL A 119 11.88 6.33 27.89
CA VAL A 119 11.84 5.35 26.80
C VAL A 119 13.26 5.03 26.34
N LYS A 120 13.64 3.74 26.35
CA LYS A 120 14.92 3.25 25.82
C LYS A 120 14.68 2.11 24.84
N VAL A 121 14.90 2.35 23.54
CA VAL A 121 14.59 1.38 22.46
C VAL A 121 15.63 1.41 21.34
N SER A 122 15.52 0.51 20.35
CA SER A 122 16.35 0.58 19.14
C SER A 122 15.79 1.61 18.14
N VAL A 123 14.50 1.53 17.84
CA VAL A 123 13.81 2.47 16.94
C VAL A 123 12.57 3.02 17.64
N ALA A 124 12.33 4.33 17.54
CA ALA A 124 11.13 4.99 18.05
C ALA A 124 10.41 5.72 16.93
N THR A 125 9.13 5.46 16.74
CA THR A 125 8.25 6.17 15.79
C THR A 125 7.14 6.86 16.56
N ILE A 126 7.11 8.19 16.56
CA ILE A 126 6.21 8.98 17.40
C ILE A 126 5.18 9.71 16.54
N HIS A 127 3.89 9.37 16.66
CA HIS A 127 2.78 10.10 16.03
C HIS A 127 1.86 10.81 17.04
N GLY A 128 2.01 10.56 18.34
CA GLY A 128 1.28 11.21 19.42
C GLY A 128 2.19 12.08 20.28
N THR A 129 1.77 12.38 21.51
CA THR A 129 2.52 13.22 22.44
C THR A 129 3.40 12.37 23.36
N VAL A 130 4.63 12.80 23.59
CA VAL A 130 5.56 12.17 24.55
C VAL A 130 6.17 13.22 25.46
N ASN A 131 6.21 12.90 26.76
CA ASN A 131 6.76 13.69 27.83
C ASN A 131 7.74 12.82 28.64
N GLY A 132 8.99 13.28 28.77
CA GLY A 132 10.10 12.48 29.30
C GLY A 132 11.19 12.20 28.26
N ASP A 133 12.23 11.47 28.66
CA ASP A 133 13.39 11.22 27.80
C ASP A 133 13.14 10.04 26.84
N ILE A 134 13.52 10.23 25.57
CA ILE A 134 13.55 9.16 24.56
C ILE A 134 15.00 8.90 24.15
N VAL A 135 15.49 7.69 24.40
CA VAL A 135 16.81 7.19 24.01
C VAL A 135 16.61 6.10 22.96
N ALA A 136 16.92 6.40 21.69
CA ALA A 136 16.89 5.42 20.61
C ALA A 136 18.30 5.12 20.09
N SER A 137 18.67 3.84 20.03
CA SER A 137 20.02 3.40 19.63
C SER A 137 20.26 3.43 18.11
N LYS A 138 19.21 3.36 17.28
CA LYS A 138 19.31 3.29 15.81
C LYS A 138 18.69 4.52 15.12
N ARG A 139 17.43 4.86 15.43
CA ARG A 139 16.72 6.01 14.82
C ARG A 139 15.50 6.45 15.66
N ILE A 140 15.21 7.75 15.65
CA ILE A 140 13.89 8.32 16.01
C ILE A 140 13.23 8.86 14.75
N GLU A 141 11.95 8.57 14.56
CA GLU A 141 11.09 9.11 13.52
C GLU A 141 9.92 9.87 14.19
N LEU A 142 9.73 11.13 13.83
CA LEU A 142 8.66 11.98 14.33
C LEU A 142 7.64 12.21 13.22
N GLY A 143 6.39 11.84 13.47
CA GLY A 143 5.26 12.10 12.61
C GLY A 143 4.80 13.56 12.71
N ARG A 144 3.98 14.01 11.75
CA ARG A 144 3.48 15.40 11.67
C ARG A 144 2.57 15.85 12.83
N SER A 145 2.26 14.97 13.78
CA SER A 145 1.36 15.18 14.91
C SER A 145 2.05 14.98 16.27
N ALA A 146 3.38 14.91 16.28
CA ALA A 146 4.23 14.86 17.47
C ALA A 146 4.79 16.27 17.81
#